data_AF-A0A2V8QV42-F1
#
_entry.id   AF-A0A2V8QV42-F1
#
_cell.length_a   1.000
_cell.length_b   1.000
_cell.length_c   1.000
_cell.angle_alpha   90.00
_cell.angle_beta   90.00
_cell.angle_gamma   90.00
#
_symmetry.space_group_name_H-M   'P 1'
#
loop_
_entity.id
_entity.type
_entity.pdbx_description
1 polymer ?
#
loop_
_entity_poly.entity_id
_entity_poly.type
_entity_poly.pdbx_seq_one_letter_code
_entity_poly.pdbx_strand_id
1 'polypeptide(L)'
;MPNLILLQDETPYFPVHHTIADTPDKIEPRDFASAVATLAATTYMIADRPQRFGHRLSAEEIKRMADETKVGEQWRAAGIWK
;
A
#
# COMPACT_ATOMS: atom_id res chain seq x y z
N MET A 1 -1.37 -12.50 5.45
CA MET A 1 -0.83 -12.56 4.08
C MET A 1 0.21 -11.47 3.98
N PRO A 2 1.37 -11.68 3.32
CA PRO A 2 2.30 -10.58 3.10
C PRO A 2 1.65 -9.54 2.19
N ASN A 3 1.74 -8.27 2.56
CA ASN A 3 1.22 -7.15 1.79
C ASN A 3 2.40 -6.27 1.33
N LEU A 4 2.27 -5.69 0.14
CA LEU A 4 3.20 -4.72 -0.41
C LEU A 4 2.41 -3.49 -0.83
N ILE A 5 2.90 -2.31 -0.45
CA ILE A 5 2.35 -1.02 -0.87
C ILE A 5 3.44 -0.34 -1.70
N LEU A 6 3.15 -0.02 -2.95
CA LEU A 6 4.03 0.73 -3.84
C LEU A 6 3.68 2.21 -3.69
N LEU A 7 4.48 2.94 -2.93
CA LEU A 7 4.24 4.36 -2.64
C LEU A 7 4.60 5.24 -3.84
N GLN A 8 3.79 6.25 -4.08
CA GLN A 8 4.00 7.29 -5.09
C GLN A 8 4.33 8.62 -4.39
N ASP A 9 4.76 9.63 -5.15
CA ASP A 9 4.78 11.00 -4.64
C ASP A 9 3.34 11.47 -4.36
N GLU A 10 3.06 11.79 -3.11
CA GLU A 10 1.73 12.20 -2.64
C GLU A 10 1.50 13.72 -2.71
N THR A 11 2.51 14.49 -3.09
CA THR A 11 2.43 15.96 -3.23
C THR A 11 1.24 16.41 -4.08
N PRO A 12 0.94 15.83 -5.27
CA PRO A 12 -0.22 16.22 -6.06
C PRO A 12 -1.54 15.59 -5.59
N TYR A 13 -1.52 14.63 -4.66
CA TYR A 13 -2.70 13.83 -4.31
C TYR A 13 -3.73 14.63 -3.49
N PHE A 14 -3.34 15.13 -2.32
CA PHE A 14 -4.25 15.78 -1.39
C PHE A 14 -4.91 17.09 -1.90
N PRO A 15 -4.29 17.88 -2.79
CA PRO A 15 -4.96 19.04 -3.39
C PRO A 15 -6.23 18.72 -4.20
N VAL A 16 -6.33 17.53 -4.79
CA VAL A 16 -7.46 17.14 -5.64
C VAL A 16 -8.33 16.02 -5.05
N HIS A 17 -7.75 15.21 -4.16
CA HIS A 17 -8.42 14.08 -3.51
C HIS A 17 -9.77 14.49 -2.88
N HIS A 18 -10.82 13.75 -3.23
CA HIS A 18 -12.20 14.00 -2.76
C HIS A 18 -12.78 15.38 -3.14
N THR A 19 -12.29 15.99 -4.22
CA THR A 19 -12.85 17.24 -4.77
C THR A 19 -13.47 17.00 -6.15
N ILE A 20 -14.27 17.96 -6.65
CA ILE A 20 -14.76 17.92 -8.04
C ILE A 20 -13.64 18.05 -9.09
N ALA A 21 -12.43 18.45 -8.67
CA ALA A 21 -11.27 18.57 -9.55
C ALA A 21 -10.55 17.23 -9.75
N ASP A 22 -10.95 16.15 -9.05
CA ASP A 22 -10.46 14.78 -9.27
C ASP A 22 -10.97 14.26 -10.62
N THR A 23 -10.23 14.58 -11.67
CA THR A 23 -10.63 14.45 -13.07
C THR A 23 -9.44 13.93 -13.89
N PRO A 24 -9.67 13.24 -15.03
CA PRO A 24 -8.59 12.62 -15.79
C PRO A 24 -7.47 13.56 -16.23
N ASP A 25 -7.72 14.87 -16.38
CA ASP A 25 -6.70 15.86 -16.73
C ASP A 25 -5.68 16.14 -15.61
N LYS A 26 -5.90 15.63 -14.39
CA LYS A 26 -4.92 15.71 -13.28
C LYS A 26 -3.90 14.58 -13.30
N ILE A 27 -4.04 13.59 -14.19
CA ILE A 27 -3.12 12.46 -14.30
C ILE A 27 -1.90 12.90 -15.10
N GLU A 28 -0.71 12.84 -14.49
CA GLU A 28 0.57 13.00 -15.19
C GLU A 28 0.90 11.71 -15.98
N PRO A 29 0.92 11.73 -17.33
CA PRO A 29 1.10 10.51 -18.12
C PRO A 29 2.42 9.77 -17.84
N ARG A 30 3.48 10.50 -17.49
CA ARG A 30 4.78 9.90 -17.16
C ARG A 30 4.71 9.12 -15.85
N ASP A 31 4.03 9.65 -14.84
CA ASP A 31 3.88 8.99 -13.55
C ASP A 31 3.00 7.75 -13.68
N PHE A 32 1.92 7.85 -14.47
CA PHE A 32 1.08 6.70 -14.80
C PHE A 32 1.88 5.59 -15.51
N ALA A 33 2.66 5.93 -16.55
CA ALA A 33 3.49 4.96 -17.26
C ALA A 33 4.54 4.32 -16.33
N SER A 34 5.13 5.10 -15.42
CA SER A 34 6.08 4.61 -14.44
C SER A 34 5.44 3.66 -13.43
N ALA A 35 4.21 3.97 -12.98
CA ALA A 35 3.43 3.08 -12.11
C ALA A 35 3.10 1.76 -12.81
N VAL A 36 2.69 1.79 -14.07
CA VAL A 36 2.44 0.59 -14.89
C VAL A 36 3.69 -0.27 -15.01
N ALA A 37 4.84 0.33 -15.37
CA ALA A 37 6.10 -0.39 -15.50
C ALA A 37 6.55 -1.02 -14.17
N THR A 38 6.46 -0.24 -13.08
CA THR A 38 6.84 -0.68 -11.73
C THR A 38 5.95 -1.82 -11.25
N LEU A 39 4.63 -1.72 -11.44
CA LEU A 39 3.70 -2.78 -11.09
C LEU A 39 3.97 -4.04 -11.90
N ALA A 40 4.11 -3.93 -13.22
CA ALA A 40 4.34 -5.08 -14.10
C ALA A 40 5.65 -5.81 -13.74
N ALA A 41 6.75 -5.09 -13.59
CA ALA A 41 8.03 -5.68 -13.22
C ALA A 41 7.98 -6.31 -11.82
N THR A 42 7.42 -5.61 -10.84
CA THR A 42 7.35 -6.09 -9.45
C THR A 42 6.48 -7.34 -9.34
N THR A 43 5.30 -7.34 -9.96
CA THR A 43 4.37 -8.47 -9.91
C THR A 43 4.93 -9.68 -10.64
N TYR A 44 5.51 -9.49 -11.82
CA TYR A 44 6.19 -10.56 -12.56
C TYR A 44 7.31 -11.17 -11.71
N MET A 45 8.18 -10.34 -11.15
CA MET A 45 9.28 -10.83 -10.31
C MET A 45 8.77 -11.54 -9.06
N ILE A 46 7.71 -11.08 -8.40
CA ILE A 46 7.12 -11.79 -7.25
C ILE A 46 6.57 -13.15 -7.67
N ALA A 47 5.90 -13.22 -8.82
CA ALA A 47 5.29 -14.44 -9.33
C ALA A 47 6.33 -15.48 -9.79
N ASP A 48 7.44 -15.03 -10.38
CA ASP A 48 8.50 -15.89 -10.94
C ASP A 48 9.52 -16.37 -9.88
N ARG A 49 9.38 -15.95 -8.62
CA ARG A 49 10.33 -16.34 -7.57
C ARG A 49 10.18 -17.80 -7.15
N PRO A 50 11.29 -18.53 -6.96
CA PRO A 50 11.24 -19.91 -6.47
C PRO A 50 10.79 -20.02 -5.01
N GLN A 51 10.91 -18.94 -4.23
CA GLN A 51 10.40 -18.85 -2.87
C GLN A 51 9.39 -17.72 -2.71
N ARG A 52 8.44 -17.90 -1.80
CA ARG A 52 7.42 -16.89 -1.47
C ARG A 52 8.08 -15.57 -1.11
N PHE A 53 7.55 -14.47 -1.65
CA PHE A 53 8.02 -13.10 -1.37
C PHE A 53 7.94 -12.73 0.12
N GLY A 54 6.95 -13.26 0.82
CA GLY A 54 6.83 -13.10 2.27
C GLY A 54 6.12 -14.29 2.90
N HIS A 55 6.37 -14.49 4.19
CA HIS A 55 5.66 -15.47 4.98
C HIS A 55 4.37 -14.87 5.55
N ARG A 56 3.47 -15.74 6.01
CA ARG A 56 2.27 -15.31 6.72
C ARG A 56 2.63 -15.11 8.19
N LEU A 57 2.41 -13.90 8.71
CA LEU A 57 2.53 -13.62 10.13
C LEU A 57 1.56 -14.49 10.94
N SER A 58 2.05 -15.02 12.06
CA SER A 58 1.25 -15.64 13.12
C SER A 58 0.47 -14.61 13.93
N ALA A 59 -0.47 -15.06 14.77
CA ALA A 59 -1.25 -14.16 15.62
C ALA A 59 -0.38 -13.36 16.60
N GLU A 60 0.68 -13.97 17.13
CA GLU A 60 1.62 -13.30 18.05
C GLU A 60 2.45 -12.24 17.31
N GLU A 61 2.89 -12.54 16.10
CA GLU A 61 3.63 -11.60 15.26
C GLU A 61 2.76 -10.43 14.81
N ILE A 62 1.48 -10.67 14.54
CA ILE A 62 0.52 -9.59 14.24
C ILE A 62 0.36 -8.68 15.45
N LYS A 63 0.21 -9.23 16.67
CA LYS A 63 0.11 -8.42 17.90
C LYS A 63 1.37 -7.58 18.10
N ARG A 64 2.54 -8.19 17.99
CA ARG A 64 3.84 -7.50 18.11
C ARG A 64 3.96 -6.38 17.10
N MET A 65 3.69 -6.65 15.82
CA MET A 65 3.71 -5.65 14.75
C MET A 65 2.71 -4.52 15.00
N ALA A 66 1.51 -4.83 15.54
CA ALA A 66 0.52 -3.82 15.87
C ALA A 66 0.96 -2.89 17.02
N ASP A 67 1.68 -3.43 18.00
CA ASP A 67 2.23 -2.67 19.13
C ASP A 67 3.44 -1.81 18.71
N GLU A 68 4.32 -2.34 17.86
CA GLU A 68 5.50 -1.65 17.32
C GLU A 68 5.11 -0.48 16.40
N THR A 69 4.13 -0.68 15.53
CA THR A 69 3.66 0.33 14.57
C THR A 69 2.62 1.29 15.14
N LYS A 70 2.14 1.03 16.37
CA LYS A 70 1.03 1.75 17.03
C LYS A 70 -0.31 1.67 16.28
N VAL A 71 -0.40 0.90 15.20
CA VAL A 71 -1.66 0.74 14.45
C VAL A 71 -2.75 0.07 15.30
N GLY A 72 -2.37 -0.71 16.31
CA GLY A 72 -3.32 -1.29 17.26
C GLY A 72 -4.13 -0.24 18.03
N GLU A 73 -3.55 0.93 18.31
CA GLU A 73 -4.26 2.05 18.94
C GLU A 73 -5.29 2.65 17.99
N GLN A 74 -4.91 2.84 16.72
CA GLN A 74 -5.82 3.32 15.67
C GLN A 74 -6.98 2.36 15.44
N TRP A 75 -6.72 1.05 15.36
CA TRP A 75 -7.76 0.03 15.18
C TRP A 75 -8.72 -0.04 16.37
N ARG A 76 -8.22 0.12 17.61
CA ARG A 76 -9.06 0.23 18.80
C ARG A 76 -9.93 1.48 18.77
N ALA A 77 -9.36 2.64 18.42
CA ALA A 77 -10.10 3.89 18.27
C ALA A 77 -11.19 3.81 17.19
N ALA A 78 -10.93 3.07 16.11
CA ALA A 78 -11.89 2.80 15.04
C ALA A 78 -12.90 1.69 15.36
N GLY A 79 -12.83 1.05 16.54
CA GLY A 79 -13.73 -0.04 16.94
C GLY A 79 -13.53 -1.37 16.18
N ILE A 80 -12.43 -1.51 15.44
CA ILE A 80 -12.09 -2.69 14.63
C ILE A 80 -11.50 -3.81 15.53
N TRP A 81 -10.83 -3.43 16.60
CA TRP A 81 -10.12 -4.33 17.51
C TRP A 81 -10.56 -4.08 18.97
N LYS A 82 -10.84 -5.15 19.73
CA LYS A 82 -11.16 -5.09 21.17
C LYS A 82 -9.96 -5.50 22.02
#